data_AF-A0A846CBN6-F1
#
_entry.id   AF-A0A846CBN6-F1
#
_cell.length_a   1.000
_cell.length_b   1.000
_cell.length_c   1.000
_cell.angle_alpha   90.00
_cell.angle_beta   90.00
_cell.angle_gamma   90.00
#
_symmetry.space_group_name_H-M   'P 1'
#
loop_
_entity.id
_entity.type
_entity.pdbx_description
1 polymer ?
#
loop_
_entity_poly.entity_id
_entity_poly.type
_entity_poly.pdbx_seq_one_letter_code
_entity_poly.pdbx_strand_id
1 'polypeptide(L)'
;MVPAYTYLEEADLSFADLAGANLSCAELMHADLTNAILVCTILSYAKLGGSYLQNTDLREANLSCADLEGAYLTNADLTNANLAGANLTRAKLDNAKILGTMLELLSLNSSRLKNVRRDNYPTWENLLFDFESEVKITEVLDARNLLFFPNSAARITTTNGRENREPDFIVCDKTSKGFKWGILEIDNLHPSPERQTKEQEIERDFELNGVKVFRFYSKRCYREPNKVVDEFLELLSIN
;
A
#
# COMPACT_ATOMS: atom_id res chain seq x y z
N MET A 1 -9.87 -14.53 -29.85
CA MET A 1 -8.68 -15.28 -29.41
C MET A 1 -8.72 -15.31 -27.90
N VAL A 2 -8.87 -16.48 -27.29
CA VAL A 2 -8.83 -16.62 -25.83
C VAL A 2 -7.38 -16.32 -25.40
N PRO A 3 -7.11 -15.45 -24.42
CA PRO A 3 -5.74 -15.30 -23.93
C PRO A 3 -5.29 -16.67 -23.41
N ALA A 4 -4.11 -17.12 -23.85
CA ALA A 4 -3.54 -18.36 -23.33
C ALA A 4 -3.25 -18.15 -21.84
N TYR A 5 -4.01 -18.82 -20.97
CA TYR A 5 -3.72 -18.84 -19.54
C TYR A 5 -2.34 -19.48 -19.35
N THR A 6 -1.38 -18.69 -18.86
CA THR A 6 -0.04 -19.18 -18.55
C THR A 6 -0.06 -19.71 -17.12
N TYR A 7 -0.02 -21.03 -16.97
CA TYR A 7 -0.08 -21.73 -15.69
C TYR A 7 1.34 -22.15 -15.27
N LEU A 8 1.84 -21.55 -14.21
CA LEU A 8 3.20 -21.68 -13.68
C LEU A 8 3.18 -21.75 -12.13
N GLU A 9 2.07 -22.25 -11.57
CA GLU A 9 1.96 -22.49 -10.13
C GLU A 9 3.05 -23.48 -9.68
N GLU A 10 3.73 -23.17 -8.57
CA GLU A 10 4.86 -23.93 -8.03
C GLU A 10 6.06 -24.11 -9.00
N ALA A 11 6.09 -23.39 -10.13
CA ALA A 11 7.18 -23.52 -11.09
C ALA A 11 8.49 -22.98 -10.52
N ASP A 12 9.59 -23.67 -10.82
CA ASP A 12 10.94 -23.15 -10.60
C ASP A 12 11.36 -22.30 -11.81
N LEU A 13 11.38 -20.99 -11.58
CA LEU A 13 11.82 -19.94 -12.49
C LEU A 13 12.99 -19.17 -11.86
N SER A 14 13.67 -19.76 -10.89
CA SER A 14 14.81 -19.13 -10.24
C SER A 14 15.90 -18.86 -11.28
N PHE A 15 16.52 -17.67 -11.18
CA PHE A 15 17.52 -17.18 -12.15
C PHE A 15 17.03 -17.05 -13.61
N ALA A 16 15.73 -17.18 -13.89
CA ALA A 16 15.21 -17.04 -15.24
C ALA A 16 15.36 -15.59 -15.75
N ASP A 17 15.69 -15.45 -17.03
CA ASP A 17 15.59 -14.17 -17.74
C ASP A 17 14.23 -14.08 -18.43
N LEU A 18 13.38 -13.23 -17.89
CA LEU A 18 12.00 -12.97 -18.31
C LEU A 18 11.79 -11.49 -18.64
N ALA A 19 12.88 -10.75 -18.90
CA ALA A 19 12.82 -9.33 -19.19
C ALA A 19 11.91 -9.04 -20.39
N GLY A 20 10.97 -8.10 -20.22
CA GLY A 20 10.00 -7.72 -21.24
C GLY A 20 8.95 -8.78 -21.60
N ALA A 21 8.93 -9.94 -20.91
CA ALA A 21 7.94 -10.96 -21.16
C ALA A 21 6.51 -10.47 -20.83
N ASN A 22 5.51 -11.03 -21.50
CA ASN A 22 4.12 -10.80 -21.15
C ASN A 22 3.58 -12.00 -20.37
N LEU A 23 3.40 -11.80 -19.06
CA LEU A 23 2.86 -12.73 -18.08
C LEU A 23 1.57 -12.17 -17.46
N SER A 24 0.84 -11.30 -18.18
CA SER A 24 -0.45 -10.78 -17.72
C SER A 24 -1.40 -11.93 -17.41
N CYS A 25 -2.11 -11.85 -16.28
CA CYS A 25 -3.03 -12.90 -15.81
C CYS A 25 -2.40 -14.29 -15.59
N ALA A 26 -1.06 -14.40 -15.53
CA ALA A 26 -0.41 -15.67 -15.24
C ALA A 26 -0.73 -16.17 -13.82
N GLU A 27 -0.83 -17.49 -13.68
CA GLU A 27 -0.98 -18.14 -12.37
C GLU A 27 0.41 -18.59 -11.90
N LEU A 28 0.98 -17.85 -10.95
CA LEU A 28 2.35 -17.96 -10.42
C LEU A 28 2.34 -18.15 -8.89
N MET A 29 1.23 -18.64 -8.34
CA MET A 29 1.11 -18.89 -6.90
C MET A 29 2.21 -19.86 -6.48
N HIS A 30 2.90 -19.54 -5.39
CA HIS A 30 4.01 -20.35 -4.85
C HIS A 30 5.19 -20.62 -5.83
N ALA A 31 5.25 -19.95 -6.98
CA ALA A 31 6.36 -20.07 -7.92
C ALA A 31 7.67 -19.54 -7.30
N ASP A 32 8.80 -20.14 -7.66
CA ASP A 32 10.12 -19.66 -7.29
C ASP A 32 10.69 -18.75 -8.40
N LEU A 33 10.73 -17.45 -8.14
CA LEU A 33 11.30 -16.40 -9.00
C LEU A 33 12.55 -15.79 -8.35
N THR A 34 13.16 -16.48 -7.39
CA THR A 34 14.33 -16.01 -6.65
C THR A 34 15.48 -15.71 -7.63
N ASN A 35 16.06 -14.52 -7.54
CA ASN A 35 17.10 -14.01 -8.44
C ASN A 35 16.70 -13.92 -9.94
N ALA A 36 15.42 -14.01 -10.29
CA ALA A 36 14.98 -13.84 -11.67
C ALA A 36 15.11 -12.38 -12.16
N ILE A 37 15.23 -12.21 -13.48
CA ILE A 37 15.23 -10.90 -14.15
C ILE A 37 13.86 -10.68 -14.78
N LEU A 38 13.09 -9.73 -14.23
CA LEU A 38 11.73 -9.36 -14.64
C LEU A 38 11.63 -7.87 -15.03
N VAL A 39 12.73 -7.31 -15.52
CA VAL A 39 12.80 -5.91 -15.95
C VAL A 39 11.81 -5.68 -17.09
N CYS A 40 10.99 -4.63 -16.98
CA CYS A 40 9.94 -4.28 -17.95
C CYS A 40 8.91 -5.39 -18.25
N THR A 41 8.80 -6.42 -17.41
CA THR A 41 7.84 -7.51 -17.61
C THR A 41 6.40 -7.03 -17.34
N ILE A 42 5.45 -7.53 -18.14
CA ILE A 42 4.01 -7.28 -17.92
C ILE A 42 3.44 -8.39 -17.04
N LEU A 43 3.12 -8.07 -15.79
CA LEU A 43 2.53 -8.94 -14.77
C LEU A 43 1.16 -8.45 -14.30
N SER A 44 0.51 -7.58 -15.07
CA SER A 44 -0.79 -7.02 -14.70
C SER A 44 -1.81 -8.14 -14.46
N TYR A 45 -2.55 -8.08 -13.34
CA TYR A 45 -3.51 -9.10 -12.91
C TYR A 45 -2.92 -10.51 -12.66
N ALA A 46 -1.59 -10.67 -12.57
CA ALA A 46 -0.97 -11.96 -12.27
C ALA A 46 -1.28 -12.40 -10.82
N LYS A 47 -1.41 -13.70 -10.60
CA LYS A 47 -1.57 -14.30 -9.27
C LYS A 47 -0.21 -14.76 -8.76
N LEU A 48 0.40 -13.99 -7.88
CA LEU A 48 1.73 -14.20 -7.29
C LEU A 48 1.65 -14.52 -5.78
N GLY A 49 0.47 -14.90 -5.29
CA GLY A 49 0.25 -15.22 -3.88
C GLY A 49 1.25 -16.26 -3.35
N GLY A 50 1.93 -15.91 -2.26
CA GLY A 50 2.95 -16.77 -1.62
C GLY A 50 4.17 -17.12 -2.49
N SER A 51 4.41 -16.43 -3.60
CA SER A 51 5.58 -16.64 -4.47
C SER A 51 6.88 -16.16 -3.83
N TYR A 52 8.00 -16.74 -4.29
CA TYR A 52 9.35 -16.38 -3.87
C TYR A 52 9.97 -15.41 -4.87
N LEU A 53 10.09 -14.14 -4.50
CA LEU A 53 10.61 -13.03 -5.33
C LEU A 53 11.86 -12.40 -4.69
N GLN A 54 12.63 -13.20 -3.93
CA GLN A 54 13.80 -12.68 -3.22
C GLN A 54 14.92 -12.34 -4.21
N ASN A 55 15.51 -11.15 -4.05
CA ASN A 55 16.56 -10.62 -4.91
C ASN A 55 16.17 -10.52 -6.41
N THR A 56 14.88 -10.50 -6.71
CA THR A 56 14.37 -10.41 -8.09
C THR A 56 14.50 -8.97 -8.61
N ASP A 57 14.86 -8.82 -9.88
CA ASP A 57 14.92 -7.52 -10.56
C ASP A 57 13.59 -7.23 -11.26
N LEU A 58 12.74 -6.40 -10.66
CA LEU A 58 11.41 -6.02 -11.13
C LEU A 58 11.38 -4.56 -11.63
N ARG A 59 12.54 -3.98 -11.99
CA ARG A 59 12.59 -2.57 -12.42
C ARG A 59 11.68 -2.34 -13.62
N GLU A 60 10.90 -1.28 -13.58
CA GLU A 60 9.95 -0.90 -14.64
C GLU A 60 8.89 -1.98 -14.97
N ALA A 61 8.73 -3.01 -14.13
CA ALA A 61 7.71 -4.05 -14.34
C ALA A 61 6.30 -3.50 -14.12
N ASN A 62 5.33 -3.98 -14.90
CA ASN A 62 3.93 -3.65 -14.68
C ASN A 62 3.22 -4.73 -13.85
N LEU A 63 3.06 -4.50 -12.56
CA LEU A 63 2.37 -5.33 -11.57
C LEU A 63 0.96 -4.81 -11.25
N SER A 64 0.37 -3.95 -12.08
CA SER A 64 -0.95 -3.36 -11.78
C SER A 64 -2.02 -4.45 -11.57
N CYS A 65 -2.81 -4.34 -10.50
CA CYS A 65 -3.83 -5.31 -10.11
C CYS A 65 -3.31 -6.73 -9.84
N ALA A 66 -2.00 -6.95 -9.68
CA ALA A 66 -1.45 -8.26 -9.35
C ALA A 66 -1.79 -8.66 -7.90
N ASP A 67 -1.98 -9.95 -7.66
CA ASP A 67 -2.17 -10.49 -6.32
C ASP A 67 -0.83 -10.97 -5.75
N LEU A 68 -0.26 -10.21 -4.82
CA LEU A 68 1.02 -10.48 -4.16
C LEU A 68 0.81 -10.89 -2.69
N GLU A 69 -0.39 -11.37 -2.31
CA GLU A 69 -0.68 -11.74 -0.92
C GLU A 69 0.36 -12.74 -0.38
N GLY A 70 1.06 -12.36 0.68
CA GLY A 70 2.07 -13.22 1.32
C GLY A 70 3.34 -13.49 0.49
N ALA A 71 3.56 -12.78 -0.62
CA ALA A 71 4.75 -12.95 -1.45
C ALA A 71 6.05 -12.50 -0.75
N TYR A 72 7.17 -13.13 -1.09
CA TYR A 72 8.48 -12.88 -0.49
C TYR A 72 9.35 -12.00 -1.40
N LEU A 73 9.31 -10.68 -1.20
CA LEU A 73 10.02 -9.67 -2.00
C LEU A 73 11.30 -9.14 -1.31
N THR A 74 11.89 -9.91 -0.39
CA THR A 74 13.11 -9.51 0.32
C THR A 74 14.25 -9.20 -0.67
N ASN A 75 14.84 -8.02 -0.58
CA ASN A 75 15.87 -7.46 -1.46
C ASN A 75 15.46 -7.31 -2.95
N ALA A 76 14.18 -7.37 -3.30
CA ALA A 76 13.73 -7.17 -4.67
C ALA A 76 13.97 -5.72 -5.13
N ASP A 77 14.26 -5.51 -6.42
CA ASP A 77 14.39 -4.18 -7.02
C ASP A 77 13.11 -3.82 -7.79
N LEU A 78 12.22 -3.04 -7.18
CA LEU A 78 10.97 -2.57 -7.78
C LEU A 78 11.12 -1.15 -8.36
N THR A 79 12.33 -0.62 -8.55
CA THR A 79 12.52 0.77 -9.00
C THR A 79 11.71 1.05 -10.27
N ASN A 80 10.87 2.10 -10.26
CA ASN A 80 9.94 2.46 -11.35
C ASN A 80 8.87 1.42 -11.73
N ALA A 81 8.64 0.38 -10.93
CA ALA A 81 7.58 -0.60 -11.20
C ALA A 81 6.19 0.00 -10.98
N ASN A 82 5.19 -0.44 -11.75
CA ASN A 82 3.79 -0.06 -11.57
C ASN A 82 3.07 -1.09 -10.69
N LEU A 83 2.69 -0.72 -9.47
CA LEU A 83 1.97 -1.53 -8.48
C LEU A 83 0.52 -1.06 -8.27
N ALA A 84 -0.01 -0.24 -9.19
CA ALA A 84 -1.38 0.28 -9.15
C ALA A 84 -2.42 -0.82 -8.85
N GLY A 85 -3.08 -0.77 -7.69
CA GLY A 85 -4.11 -1.73 -7.30
C GLY A 85 -3.61 -3.15 -6.99
N ALA A 86 -2.30 -3.37 -6.84
CA ALA A 86 -1.76 -4.66 -6.44
C ALA A 86 -2.09 -5.00 -4.97
N ASN A 87 -2.38 -6.27 -4.68
CA ASN A 87 -2.61 -6.75 -3.32
C ASN A 87 -1.29 -7.14 -2.65
N LEU A 88 -0.73 -6.28 -1.81
CA LEU A 88 0.50 -6.56 -1.05
C LEU A 88 0.25 -7.05 0.39
N THR A 89 -0.98 -7.50 0.69
CA THR A 89 -1.33 -7.98 2.04
C THR A 89 -0.34 -9.05 2.50
N ARG A 90 0.31 -8.87 3.65
CA ARG A 90 1.31 -9.79 4.23
C ARG A 90 2.56 -10.05 3.36
N ALA A 91 2.79 -9.28 2.30
CA ALA A 91 4.01 -9.38 1.51
C ALA A 91 5.24 -8.96 2.35
N LYS A 92 6.38 -9.64 2.15
CA LYS A 92 7.63 -9.36 2.85
C LYS A 92 8.56 -8.53 1.98
N LEU A 93 8.76 -7.26 2.32
CA LEU A 93 9.50 -6.27 1.52
C LEU A 93 10.85 -5.87 2.15
N ASP A 94 11.45 -6.73 2.99
CA ASP A 94 12.72 -6.43 3.67
C ASP A 94 13.82 -6.01 2.69
N ASN A 95 14.27 -4.76 2.80
CA ASN A 95 15.26 -4.12 1.93
C ASN A 95 14.89 -4.07 0.43
N ALA A 96 13.61 -4.19 0.08
CA ALA A 96 13.19 -3.95 -1.29
C ALA A 96 13.46 -2.49 -1.70
N LYS A 97 13.90 -2.27 -2.93
CA LYS A 97 14.07 -0.91 -3.49
C LYS A 97 12.78 -0.52 -4.20
N ILE A 98 12.17 0.59 -3.78
CA ILE A 98 10.86 1.04 -4.28
C ILE A 98 10.89 2.48 -4.83
N LEU A 99 12.07 2.99 -5.19
CA LEU A 99 12.19 4.35 -5.70
C LEU A 99 11.39 4.49 -7.01
N GLY A 100 10.51 5.50 -7.10
CA GLY A 100 9.73 5.78 -8.30
C GLY A 100 8.66 4.73 -8.63
N THR A 101 8.35 3.78 -7.74
CA THR A 101 7.24 2.85 -7.96
C THR A 101 5.92 3.60 -8.09
N MET A 102 5.21 3.43 -9.21
CA MET A 102 3.89 4.02 -9.41
C MET A 102 2.85 3.16 -8.68
N LEU A 103 2.26 3.68 -7.60
CA LEU A 103 1.27 2.97 -6.78
C LEU A 103 -0.19 3.39 -7.09
N GLU A 104 -0.43 4.06 -8.22
CA GLU A 104 -1.66 4.83 -8.46
C GLU A 104 -2.96 3.99 -8.38
N LEU A 105 -3.89 4.48 -7.54
CA LEU A 105 -5.17 3.89 -7.17
C LEU A 105 -6.19 3.86 -8.33
N LEU A 106 -6.31 2.75 -9.05
CA LEU A 106 -7.58 2.43 -9.71
C LEU A 106 -8.55 1.82 -8.69
N SER A 107 -9.22 2.69 -7.93
CA SER A 107 -10.67 2.62 -7.64
C SER A 107 -11.09 3.27 -6.30
N LEU A 108 -10.94 4.59 -6.14
CA LEU A 108 -11.85 5.38 -5.28
C LEU A 108 -12.43 6.65 -5.96
N ASN A 109 -12.26 6.79 -7.28
CA ASN A 109 -13.08 7.73 -8.06
C ASN A 109 -14.52 7.23 -8.34
N SER A 110 -14.91 6.05 -7.84
CA SER A 110 -16.15 5.37 -8.29
C SER A 110 -17.31 5.35 -7.28
N SER A 111 -17.09 5.57 -5.99
CA SER A 111 -18.15 5.51 -4.97
C SER A 111 -18.48 6.85 -4.29
N ARG A 112 -17.56 7.82 -4.24
CA ARG A 112 -17.81 9.16 -3.66
C ARG A 112 -17.97 10.31 -4.66
N LEU A 113 -17.51 10.16 -5.90
CA LEU A 113 -17.60 11.24 -6.90
C LEU A 113 -18.70 10.98 -7.93
N LYS A 114 -19.95 10.90 -7.46
CA LYS A 114 -21.07 11.27 -8.32
C LYS A 114 -21.13 12.80 -8.36
N ASN A 115 -20.49 13.40 -9.37
CA ASN A 115 -20.65 14.81 -9.78
C ASN A 115 -19.98 15.93 -8.94
N VAL A 116 -18.72 15.80 -8.49
CA VAL A 116 -18.01 16.95 -7.89
C VAL A 116 -16.92 17.48 -8.82
N ARG A 117 -16.91 18.80 -9.05
CA ARG A 117 -15.88 19.51 -9.81
C ARG A 117 -14.53 19.32 -9.13
N ARG A 118 -13.53 18.81 -9.87
CA ARG A 118 -12.18 18.51 -9.37
C ARG A 118 -11.39 19.74 -8.92
N ASP A 119 -11.81 20.94 -9.33
CA ASP A 119 -11.03 22.19 -9.19
C ASP A 119 -10.90 22.71 -7.75
N ASN A 120 -11.63 22.13 -6.78
CA ASN A 120 -11.69 22.64 -5.40
C ASN A 120 -11.05 21.71 -4.36
N TYR A 121 -10.48 20.57 -4.76
CA TYR A 121 -9.84 19.63 -3.83
C TYR A 121 -8.32 19.76 -3.89
N PRO A 122 -7.64 19.70 -2.73
CA PRO A 122 -6.19 19.65 -2.68
C PRO A 122 -5.66 18.33 -3.27
N THR A 123 -4.47 18.39 -3.86
CA THR A 123 -3.88 17.26 -4.58
C THR A 123 -2.38 17.08 -4.30
N TRP A 124 -1.91 15.84 -4.38
CA TRP A 124 -0.49 15.47 -4.43
C TRP A 124 -0.32 14.32 -5.42
N GLU A 125 0.58 14.46 -6.40
CA GLU A 125 0.79 13.47 -7.48
C GLU A 125 -0.50 12.92 -8.13
N ASN A 126 -1.47 13.81 -8.41
CA ASN A 126 -2.81 13.50 -8.94
C ASN A 126 -3.76 12.76 -7.99
N LEU A 127 -3.35 12.45 -6.76
CA LEU A 127 -4.24 11.98 -5.70
C LEU A 127 -5.05 13.15 -5.16
N LEU A 128 -6.35 12.93 -4.98
CA LEU A 128 -7.28 13.89 -4.39
C LEU A 128 -7.37 13.63 -2.89
N PHE A 129 -7.36 14.71 -2.12
CA PHE A 129 -7.49 14.71 -0.67
C PHE A 129 -8.69 15.56 -0.27
N ASP A 130 -9.31 15.25 0.87
CA ASP A 130 -10.43 16.02 1.40
C ASP A 130 -9.92 17.34 2.02
N PHE A 131 -8.69 17.35 2.55
CA PHE A 131 -8.11 18.50 3.24
C PHE A 131 -6.63 18.74 2.90
N GLU A 132 -6.23 20.02 2.89
CA GLU A 132 -4.84 20.43 2.64
C GLU A 132 -3.88 19.88 3.71
N SER A 133 -4.37 19.60 4.92
CA SER A 133 -3.60 18.92 5.97
C SER A 133 -3.11 17.54 5.57
N GLU A 134 -3.90 16.80 4.80
CA GLU A 134 -3.54 15.45 4.32
C GLU A 134 -2.43 15.55 3.27
N VAL A 135 -2.51 16.53 2.36
CA VAL A 135 -1.44 16.85 1.41
C VAL A 135 -0.14 17.20 2.16
N LYS A 136 -0.22 18.00 3.23
CA LYS A 136 0.98 18.34 4.02
C LYS A 136 1.60 17.16 4.74
N ILE A 137 0.82 16.20 5.23
CA ILE A 137 1.34 14.95 5.79
C ILE A 137 1.96 14.08 4.69
N THR A 138 1.28 13.95 3.55
CA THR A 138 1.74 13.22 2.37
C THR A 138 3.12 13.71 1.91
N GLU A 139 3.27 15.03 1.72
CA GLU A 139 4.55 15.66 1.32
C GLU A 139 5.69 15.31 2.29
N VAL A 140 5.41 15.25 3.60
CA VAL A 140 6.42 14.91 4.61
C VAL A 140 6.76 13.43 4.63
N LEU A 141 5.75 12.55 4.51
CA LEU A 141 5.98 11.10 4.46
C LEU A 141 6.83 10.72 3.24
N ASP A 142 6.49 11.30 2.08
CA ASP A 142 7.24 11.13 0.83
C ASP A 142 8.66 11.69 0.91
N ALA A 143 8.82 12.94 1.39
CA ALA A 143 10.15 13.55 1.56
C ALA A 143 11.09 12.75 2.49
N ARG A 144 10.52 11.90 3.35
CA ARG A 144 11.25 11.01 4.27
C ARG A 144 11.44 9.59 3.73
N ASN A 145 10.97 9.31 2.51
CA ASN A 145 10.98 7.98 1.90
C ASN A 145 10.30 6.91 2.77
N LEU A 146 9.22 7.29 3.48
CA LEU A 146 8.41 6.34 4.21
C LEU A 146 7.47 5.62 3.23
N LEU A 147 7.19 4.35 3.49
CA LEU A 147 6.15 3.64 2.76
C LEU A 147 4.80 4.01 3.36
N PHE A 148 3.92 4.63 2.58
CA PHE A 148 2.59 4.99 3.06
C PHE A 148 1.53 4.86 1.96
N PHE A 149 0.28 4.72 2.39
CA PHE A 149 -0.89 4.51 1.55
C PHE A 149 -1.98 5.50 1.98
N PRO A 150 -2.09 6.65 1.31
CA PRO A 150 -3.16 7.61 1.57
C PRO A 150 -4.50 7.07 1.03
N ASN A 151 -5.62 7.45 1.67
CA ASN A 151 -6.98 7.20 1.19
C ASN A 151 -7.23 5.75 0.73
N SER A 152 -6.65 4.79 1.45
CA SER A 152 -6.59 3.39 1.00
C SER A 152 -7.58 2.52 1.75
N ALA A 153 -8.30 1.67 1.02
CA ALA A 153 -9.19 0.68 1.63
C ALA A 153 -8.38 -0.50 2.20
N ALA A 154 -8.35 -0.63 3.52
CA ALA A 154 -7.80 -1.79 4.21
C ALA A 154 -8.89 -2.85 4.43
N ARG A 155 -8.68 -4.05 3.88
CA ARG A 155 -9.58 -5.19 4.13
C ARG A 155 -9.15 -5.95 5.38
N ILE A 156 -9.86 -5.74 6.48
CA ILE A 156 -9.51 -6.26 7.80
C ILE A 156 -10.54 -7.27 8.32
N THR A 157 -10.16 -8.05 9.33
CA THR A 157 -11.07 -8.96 10.03
C THR A 157 -11.75 -8.21 11.17
N THR A 158 -13.08 -8.17 11.16
CA THR A 158 -13.94 -7.59 12.20
C THR A 158 -14.77 -8.68 12.86
N THR A 159 -15.57 -8.33 13.87
CA THR A 159 -16.53 -9.27 14.49
C THR A 159 -17.61 -9.77 13.53
N ASN A 160 -17.85 -9.09 12.40
CA ASN A 160 -18.85 -9.46 11.41
C ASN A 160 -18.25 -10.13 10.16
N GLY A 161 -16.94 -10.41 10.16
CA GLY A 161 -16.23 -11.03 9.05
C GLY A 161 -15.20 -10.09 8.40
N ARG A 162 -14.97 -10.24 7.09
CA ARG A 162 -14.01 -9.39 6.36
C ARG A 162 -14.71 -8.12 5.87
N GLU A 163 -14.30 -6.97 6.39
CA GLU A 163 -14.83 -5.65 6.00
C GLU A 163 -13.72 -4.73 5.47
N ASN A 164 -14.10 -3.75 4.65
CA ASN A 164 -13.20 -2.69 4.23
C ASN A 164 -13.31 -1.50 5.21
N ARG A 165 -12.15 -0.96 5.60
CA ARG A 165 -12.01 0.30 6.33
C ARG A 165 -11.17 1.26 5.49
N GLU A 166 -11.48 2.55 5.55
CA GLU A 166 -10.80 3.59 4.76
C GLU A 166 -10.13 4.57 5.73
N PRO A 167 -8.95 4.23 6.28
CA PRO A 167 -8.16 5.18 7.05
C PRO A 167 -7.55 6.26 6.16
N ASP A 168 -7.24 7.41 6.75
CA ASP A 168 -6.60 8.50 6.02
C ASP A 168 -5.21 8.08 5.50
N PHE A 169 -4.39 7.46 6.37
CA PHE A 169 -3.06 6.95 6.00
C PHE A 169 -2.74 5.62 6.68
N ILE A 170 -2.29 4.65 5.89
CA ILE A 170 -1.57 3.49 6.39
C ILE A 170 -0.09 3.75 6.17
N VAL A 171 0.73 3.69 7.22
CA VAL A 171 2.16 4.01 7.16
C VAL A 171 2.97 2.81 7.66
N CYS A 172 4.07 2.53 6.98
CA CYS A 172 5.04 1.51 7.35
C CYS A 172 6.39 2.16 7.59
N ASP A 173 6.93 1.93 8.79
CA ASP A 173 8.26 2.39 9.19
C ASP A 173 9.22 1.22 9.43
N LYS A 174 10.49 1.43 9.10
CA LYS A 174 11.56 0.45 9.32
C LYS A 174 12.19 0.71 10.68
N THR A 175 11.90 -0.16 11.64
CA THR A 175 12.48 -0.10 12.99
C THR A 175 13.63 -1.11 13.16
N SER A 176 14.37 -1.00 14.26
CA SER A 176 15.40 -1.97 14.65
C SER A 176 14.86 -3.39 14.89
N LYS A 177 13.54 -3.55 15.05
CA LYS A 177 12.84 -4.83 15.25
C LYS A 177 12.13 -5.33 13.99
N GLY A 178 12.33 -4.68 12.84
CA GLY A 178 11.63 -4.97 11.58
C GLY A 178 10.64 -3.87 11.22
N PHE A 179 9.74 -4.17 10.27
CA PHE A 179 8.73 -3.21 9.84
C PHE A 179 7.57 -3.12 10.83
N LYS A 180 7.13 -1.90 11.07
CA LYS A 180 5.95 -1.61 11.86
C LYS A 180 4.94 -0.87 11.02
N TRP A 181 3.69 -1.33 11.09
CA TRP A 181 2.56 -0.76 10.40
C TRP A 181 1.68 0.00 11.39
N GLY A 182 1.31 1.22 11.03
CA GLY A 182 0.44 2.08 11.84
C GLY A 182 -0.51 2.86 10.95
N ILE A 183 -1.61 3.29 11.54
CA ILE A 183 -2.55 4.19 10.89
C ILE A 183 -2.39 5.59 11.47
N LEU A 184 -2.26 6.58 10.60
CA LEU A 184 -2.29 8.00 10.93
C LEU A 184 -3.64 8.55 10.46
N GLU A 185 -4.50 8.90 11.41
CA GLU A 185 -5.80 9.53 11.15
C GLU A 185 -5.74 11.04 11.42
N ILE A 186 -6.39 11.81 10.57
CA ILE A 186 -6.46 13.27 10.64
C ILE A 186 -7.87 13.72 11.03
N ASP A 187 -8.05 14.05 12.31
CA ASP A 187 -9.33 14.47 12.84
C ASP A 187 -9.59 15.97 12.65
N ASN A 188 -10.72 16.30 12.05
CA ASN A 188 -11.12 17.67 11.77
C ASN A 188 -12.01 18.32 12.84
N LEU A 189 -12.64 17.56 13.75
CA LEU A 189 -13.68 18.07 14.65
C LEU A 189 -13.75 17.31 15.98
N HIS A 190 -14.34 17.94 17.01
CA HIS A 190 -14.90 17.23 18.16
C HIS A 190 -16.07 16.37 17.65
N PRO A 191 -15.95 15.03 17.60
CA PRO A 191 -16.97 14.20 17.00
C PRO A 191 -18.21 14.14 17.89
N SER A 192 -19.39 14.01 17.30
CA SER A 192 -20.60 13.67 18.06
C SER A 192 -20.39 12.34 18.80
N PRO A 193 -21.15 12.06 19.88
CA PRO A 193 -21.01 10.80 20.61
C PRO A 193 -21.14 9.55 19.71
N GLU A 194 -22.06 9.57 18.75
CA GLU A 194 -22.24 8.48 17.78
C GLU A 194 -21.01 8.28 16.88
N ARG A 195 -20.37 9.38 16.47
CA ARG A 195 -19.18 9.35 15.63
C ARG A 195 -17.96 8.84 16.42
N GLN A 196 -17.84 9.24 17.69
CA GLN A 196 -16.80 8.71 18.59
C GLN A 196 -16.93 7.19 18.78
N THR A 197 -18.15 6.68 18.99
CA THR A 197 -18.38 5.24 19.12
C THR A 197 -17.94 4.48 17.86
N LYS A 198 -18.31 5.01 16.68
CA LYS A 198 -17.91 4.39 15.41
C LYS A 198 -16.40 4.44 15.17
N GLU A 199 -15.75 5.55 15.52
CA GLU A 199 -14.29 5.71 15.39
C GLU A 199 -13.55 4.76 16.35
N GLN A 200 -14.06 4.56 17.58
CA GLN A 200 -13.53 3.58 18.53
C GLN A 200 -13.71 2.13 18.04
N GLU A 201 -14.84 1.82 17.39
CA GLU A 201 -15.06 0.51 16.77
C GLU A 201 -14.04 0.24 15.65
N ILE A 202 -13.80 1.22 14.78
CA ILE A 202 -12.82 1.13 13.69
C ILE A 202 -11.41 0.94 14.24
N GLU A 203 -11.04 1.70 15.26
CA GLU A 203 -9.75 1.57 15.94
C GLU A 203 -9.57 0.18 16.53
N ARG A 204 -10.57 -0.33 17.24
CA ARG A 204 -10.54 -1.69 17.80
C ARG A 204 -10.38 -2.75 16.72
N ASP A 205 -11.04 -2.59 15.57
CA ASP A 205 -10.91 -3.54 14.46
C ASP A 205 -9.48 -3.56 13.91
N PHE A 206 -8.82 -2.41 13.77
CA PHE A 206 -7.41 -2.38 13.35
C PHE A 206 -6.47 -2.98 14.40
N GLU A 207 -6.70 -2.68 15.68
CA GLU A 207 -5.90 -3.22 16.77
C GLU A 207 -6.01 -4.75 16.89
N LEU A 208 -7.19 -5.32 16.63
CA LEU A 208 -7.39 -6.78 16.52
C LEU A 208 -6.53 -7.41 15.41
N ASN A 209 -6.17 -6.64 14.39
CA ASN A 209 -5.30 -7.06 13.30
C ASN A 209 -3.83 -6.65 13.54
N GLY A 210 -3.49 -6.20 14.75
CA GLY A 210 -2.12 -5.85 15.16
C GLY A 210 -1.63 -4.50 14.63
N VAL A 211 -2.53 -3.64 14.13
CA VAL A 211 -2.20 -2.32 13.60
C VAL A 211 -2.77 -1.25 14.54
N LYS A 212 -1.91 -0.39 15.07
CA LYS A 212 -2.37 0.72 15.95
C LYS A 212 -2.82 1.91 15.14
N VAL A 213 -3.79 2.65 15.68
CA VAL A 213 -4.29 3.90 15.09
C VAL A 213 -3.85 5.08 15.94
N PHE A 214 -3.34 6.12 15.29
CA PHE A 214 -2.85 7.35 15.93
C PHE A 214 -3.57 8.54 15.31
N ARG A 215 -4.24 9.32 16.16
CA ARG A 215 -5.09 10.44 15.74
C ARG A 215 -4.42 11.77 15.98
N PHE A 216 -4.46 12.63 14.97
CA PHE A 216 -3.90 13.97 15.03
C PHE A 216 -4.90 15.00 14.54
N TYR A 217 -4.99 16.13 15.24
CA TYR A 217 -5.86 17.21 14.80
C TYR A 217 -5.38 17.82 13.48
N SER A 218 -6.28 17.93 12.50
CA SER A 218 -6.05 18.51 11.17
C SER A 218 -5.33 19.86 11.21
N LYS A 219 -5.70 20.76 12.13
CA LYS A 219 -5.04 22.06 12.29
C LYS A 219 -3.56 21.94 12.65
N ARG A 220 -3.17 20.90 13.39
CA ARG A 220 -1.77 20.61 13.73
C ARG A 220 -1.06 19.95 12.55
N CYS A 221 -1.71 18.99 11.88
CA CYS A 221 -1.19 18.38 10.65
C CYS A 221 -0.88 19.43 9.58
N TYR A 222 -1.72 20.46 9.43
CA TYR A 222 -1.48 21.56 8.51
C TYR A 222 -0.31 22.47 8.93
N ARG A 223 -0.22 22.84 10.22
CA ARG A 223 0.75 23.83 10.71
C ARG A 223 2.14 23.26 10.97
N GLU A 224 2.19 22.02 11.42
CA GLU A 224 3.42 21.38 11.90
C GLU A 224 3.53 19.91 11.42
N PRO A 225 3.38 19.64 10.10
CA PRO A 225 3.32 18.26 9.57
C PRO A 225 4.56 17.43 9.94
N ASN A 226 5.74 18.05 9.93
CA ASN A 226 6.98 17.38 10.34
C ASN A 226 6.93 16.86 11.78
N LYS A 227 6.48 17.69 12.73
CA LYS A 227 6.39 17.29 14.15
C LYS A 227 5.34 16.20 14.37
N VAL A 228 4.25 16.24 13.59
CA VAL A 228 3.22 15.20 13.63
C VAL A 228 3.78 13.87 13.14
N VAL A 229 4.51 13.85 12.02
CA VAL A 229 5.15 12.64 11.52
C VAL A 229 6.23 12.14 12.48
N ASP A 230 7.04 13.02 13.08
CA ASP A 230 8.02 12.64 14.11
C ASP A 230 7.34 11.92 15.29
N GLU A 231 6.31 12.52 15.86
CA GLU A 231 5.54 11.95 16.97
C GLU A 231 4.87 10.63 16.60
N PHE A 232 4.30 10.54 15.40
CA PHE A 232 3.71 9.30 14.89
C PHE A 232 4.74 8.17 14.84
N LEU A 233 5.92 8.42 14.28
CA LEU A 233 6.98 7.41 14.16
C LEU A 233 7.54 7.01 15.52
N GLU A 234 7.72 7.96 16.44
CA GLU A 234 8.11 7.67 17.82
C GLU A 234 7.10 6.72 18.48
N LEU A 235 5.81 7.03 18.39
CA LEU A 235 4.74 6.19 18.96
C LEU A 235 4.65 4.82 18.28
N LEU A 236 4.86 4.75 16.96
CA LEU A 236 4.90 3.50 16.22
C LEU A 236 6.09 2.62 16.65
N SER A 237 7.25 3.23 16.93
CA SER A 237 8.47 2.51 17.32
C SER A 237 8.40 1.87 18.71
N ILE A 238 7.72 2.51 19.66
CA ILE A 238 7.61 2.05 21.06
C ILE A 238 6.74 0.78 21.17
N ASN A 239 5.75 0.64 20.29
CA ASN A 239 4.74 -0.41 20.33
C ASN A 239 5.11 -1.59 19.43
#